data_AF-A0A2G6ULW2-F1
#
_entry.id   AF-A0A2G6ULW2-F1
#
_cell.length_a   1.000
_cell.length_b   1.000
_cell.length_c   1.000
_cell.angle_alpha   90.00
_cell.angle_beta   90.00
_cell.angle_gamma   90.00
#
_symmetry.space_group_name_H-M   'P 1'
#
loop_
_entity.id
_entity.type
_entity.pdbx_description
1 polymer ?
#
loop_
_entity_poly.entity_id
_entity_poly.type
_entity_poly.pdbx_seq_one_letter_code
_entity_poly.pdbx_strand_id
1 'polypeptide(L)'
;MKNFVLQLFILGSFIFSLTGCNSKNDPVKTPAADSLLQKPQADQKISKNHHSETKSSDDPDETFRSLPKEWTMLTKEGSKYIIYIPCDYQNQKILLSNHGKYALEHIIGQDAYYFQIKNIRKEGNTYLFELHEENAEKGKEDVQYTLDIKDNNQAVWGVYNDERKMRAITTTDSRFENKYKTVEEPPCLE
;
A
#
# COMPACT_ATOMS: atom_id res chain seq x y z
N MET A 1 43.82 -25.06 -21.72
CA MET A 1 43.27 -24.80 -23.07
C MET A 1 41.77 -24.55 -22.89
N LYS A 2 41.32 -23.34 -22.53
CA LYS A 2 40.96 -22.21 -23.42
C LYS A 2 40.30 -22.68 -24.72
N ASN A 3 38.96 -22.60 -24.77
CA ASN A 3 38.25 -22.18 -25.97
C ASN A 3 37.09 -21.27 -25.56
N PHE A 4 37.20 -20.06 -26.07
CA PHE A 4 36.46 -18.85 -25.76
C PHE A 4 35.84 -18.48 -27.11
N VAL A 5 34.52 -18.54 -27.26
CA VAL A 5 33.85 -17.97 -28.44
C VAL A 5 32.65 -17.18 -27.96
N LEU A 6 32.95 -15.92 -27.66
CA LEU A 6 32.05 -14.80 -27.56
C LEU A 6 31.75 -14.36 -29.01
N GLN A 7 30.51 -14.44 -29.47
CA GLN A 7 30.06 -13.75 -30.68
C GLN A 7 29.00 -12.71 -30.30
N LEU A 8 29.49 -11.50 -30.04
CA LEU A 8 28.74 -10.26 -30.13
C LEU A 8 28.81 -9.78 -31.59
N PHE A 9 27.66 -9.59 -32.24
CA PHE A 9 27.55 -8.70 -33.38
C PHE A 9 26.55 -7.58 -33.05
N ILE A 10 27.06 -6.37 -33.21
CA ILE A 10 26.44 -5.07 -32.95
C ILE A 10 25.72 -4.61 -34.23
N LEU A 11 24.76 -3.69 -34.04
CA LEU A 11 24.20 -2.68 -34.96
C LEU A 11 22.79 -2.96 -35.53
N GLY A 12 21.88 -2.12 -35.05
CA GLY A 12 20.56 -1.88 -35.63
C GLY A 12 19.95 -0.62 -35.01
N SER A 13 20.58 0.53 -35.21
CA SER A 13 20.03 1.84 -34.84
C SER A 13 18.78 2.13 -35.67
N PHE A 14 17.61 2.17 -35.04
CA PHE A 14 16.42 2.81 -35.60
C PHE A 14 16.15 4.11 -34.85
N ILE A 15 16.58 5.20 -35.47
CA ILE A 15 16.20 6.57 -35.15
C ILE A 15 14.77 6.74 -35.66
N PHE A 16 13.79 6.88 -34.76
CA PHE A 16 12.48 7.41 -35.14
C PHE A 16 12.53 8.94 -35.09
N SER A 17 12.34 9.51 -36.28
CA SER A 17 12.32 10.94 -36.56
C SER A 17 11.24 11.67 -35.76
N LEU A 18 11.63 12.82 -35.21
CA LEU A 18 10.75 13.90 -34.79
C LEU A 18 10.09 14.55 -36.02
N THR A 19 8.76 14.55 -36.04
CA THR A 19 7.90 15.52 -36.74
C THR A 19 6.94 16.02 -35.67
N GLY A 20 6.89 17.29 -35.27
CA GLY A 20 6.77 18.52 -36.07
C GLY A 20 5.44 19.17 -35.64
N CYS A 21 5.47 20.03 -34.61
CA CYS A 21 5.24 21.48 -34.65
C CYS A 21 3.78 21.98 -34.75
N ASN A 22 3.44 22.81 -33.75
CA ASN A 22 2.62 24.04 -33.76
C ASN A 22 1.10 23.98 -34.00
N SER A 23 0.34 24.30 -32.94
CA SER A 23 -0.83 25.17 -33.06
C SER A 23 -0.45 26.59 -32.59
N LYS A 24 -0.20 27.49 -33.54
CA LYS A 24 -0.18 28.94 -33.29
C LYS A 24 -1.62 29.45 -33.27
N ASN A 25 -1.89 30.28 -32.27
CA ASN A 25 -3.08 31.10 -32.12
C ASN A 25 -3.36 31.96 -33.36
N ASP A 26 -4.63 32.26 -33.60
CA ASP A 26 -5.03 33.61 -33.99
C ASP A 26 -6.35 34.01 -33.30
N PRO A 27 -6.55 35.30 -32.95
CA PRO A 27 -7.63 35.77 -32.08
C PRO A 27 -8.70 36.59 -32.84
N VAL A 28 -9.64 37.17 -32.07
CA VAL A 28 -10.53 38.31 -32.41
C VAL A 28 -11.88 37.87 -33.03
N LYS A 29 -13.08 38.21 -32.51
CA LYS A 29 -13.61 39.52 -32.07
C LYS A 29 -14.90 39.33 -31.23
N THR A 30 -15.06 40.12 -30.17
CA THR A 30 -16.31 40.38 -29.43
C THR A 30 -17.28 41.26 -30.25
N PRO A 31 -18.55 41.34 -29.83
CA PRO A 31 -19.07 42.66 -29.44
C PRO A 31 -19.78 42.66 -28.08
N ALA A 32 -19.67 43.82 -27.45
CA ALA A 32 -20.20 44.22 -26.16
C ALA A 32 -21.71 44.55 -26.19
N ALA A 33 -22.36 44.52 -25.02
CA ALA A 33 -23.19 45.63 -24.52
C ALA A 33 -23.67 45.35 -23.07
N ASP A 34 -23.33 46.30 -22.18
CA ASP A 34 -24.10 46.86 -21.06
C ASP A 34 -25.15 46.01 -20.31
N SER A 35 -25.04 45.93 -18.98
CA SER A 35 -25.55 47.00 -18.12
C SER A 35 -25.29 46.73 -16.62
N LEU A 36 -25.21 47.82 -15.86
CA LEU A 36 -24.73 47.96 -14.49
C LEU A 36 -25.78 47.61 -13.42
N LEU A 37 -25.27 47.13 -12.27
CA LEU A 37 -25.72 47.33 -10.88
C LEU A 37 -27.21 47.15 -10.51
N GLN A 38 -27.47 46.25 -9.53
CA GLN A 38 -28.18 46.59 -8.29
C GLN A 38 -28.07 45.50 -7.21
N LYS A 39 -27.67 45.91 -5.99
CA LYS A 39 -27.94 45.23 -4.71
C LYS A 39 -29.11 45.99 -4.06
N PRO A 40 -30.01 45.35 -3.29
CA PRO A 40 -29.85 45.34 -1.83
C PRO A 40 -30.32 44.02 -1.15
N GLN A 41 -30.34 44.07 0.19
CA GLN A 41 -30.25 43.02 1.21
C GLN A 41 -31.45 42.08 1.44
N ALA A 42 -31.11 40.93 2.03
CA ALA A 42 -31.75 40.18 3.14
C ALA A 42 -33.26 39.91 3.13
N ASP A 43 -33.63 38.62 3.11
CA ASP A 43 -34.39 38.06 4.24
C ASP A 43 -34.32 36.52 4.32
N GLN A 44 -34.59 36.07 5.54
CA GLN A 44 -34.37 34.76 6.15
C GLN A 44 -34.94 33.53 5.41
N LYS A 45 -34.13 32.46 5.36
CA LYS A 45 -34.62 31.11 5.73
C LYS A 45 -33.47 30.23 6.22
N ILE A 46 -33.37 30.11 7.55
CA ILE A 46 -32.56 29.10 8.23
C ILE A 46 -33.18 27.74 7.90
N SER A 47 -32.57 26.99 7.00
CA SER A 47 -32.69 25.54 6.97
C SER A 47 -31.43 24.99 7.61
N LYS A 48 -31.50 24.70 8.91
CA LYS A 48 -30.53 23.85 9.61
C LYS A 48 -30.73 22.43 9.06
N ASN A 49 -30.20 22.16 7.88
CA ASN A 49 -29.92 20.79 7.49
C ASN A 49 -28.68 20.37 8.25
N HIS A 50 -28.88 19.36 9.09
CA HIS A 50 -27.87 18.63 9.82
C HIS A 50 -26.70 18.24 8.91
N HIS A 51 -25.63 19.03 8.93
CA HIS A 51 -24.31 18.45 8.79
C HIS A 51 -23.91 17.95 10.17
N SER A 52 -24.31 16.71 10.46
CA SER A 52 -23.46 15.88 11.31
C SER A 52 -22.13 15.79 10.57
N GLU A 53 -21.19 16.65 10.95
CA GLU A 53 -19.78 16.33 10.84
C GLU A 53 -19.60 15.05 11.67
N THR A 54 -19.72 13.89 11.01
CA THR A 54 -19.20 12.65 11.56
C THR A 54 -17.69 12.79 11.50
N LYS A 55 -17.11 13.51 12.48
CA LYS A 55 -15.71 13.37 12.85
C LYS A 55 -15.55 11.95 13.35
N SER A 56 -15.30 11.02 12.45
CA SER A 56 -14.63 9.77 12.79
C SER A 56 -13.20 10.19 13.15
N SER A 57 -13.06 10.63 14.41
CA SER A 57 -11.81 10.54 15.12
C SER A 57 -11.66 9.06 15.41
N ASP A 58 -11.17 8.31 14.44
CA ASP A 58 -10.88 6.89 14.62
C ASP A 58 -9.87 6.77 15.75
N ASP A 59 -10.34 6.35 16.92
CA ASP A 59 -9.48 6.08 18.07
C ASP A 59 -8.46 5.02 17.63
N PRO A 60 -7.14 5.30 17.72
CA PRO A 60 -6.10 4.33 17.35
C PRO A 60 -6.28 2.99 18.07
N ASP A 61 -6.77 3.01 19.31
CA ASP A 61 -7.02 1.81 20.10
C ASP A 61 -8.16 0.96 19.49
N GLU A 62 -9.28 1.60 19.16
CA GLU A 62 -10.42 0.94 18.53
C GLU A 62 -10.04 0.40 17.15
N THR A 63 -9.33 1.22 16.37
CA THR A 63 -8.83 0.87 15.04
C THR A 63 -7.92 -0.35 15.10
N PHE A 64 -6.94 -0.34 16.00
CA PHE A 64 -6.06 -1.48 16.20
C PHE A 64 -6.85 -2.72 16.61
N ARG A 65 -7.75 -2.62 17.60
CA ARG A 65 -8.56 -3.75 18.09
C ARG A 65 -9.47 -4.37 17.02
N SER A 66 -9.94 -3.57 16.06
CA SER A 66 -10.80 -4.04 14.97
C SER A 66 -10.10 -4.99 13.99
N LEU A 67 -8.76 -4.94 13.92
CA LEU A 67 -7.98 -5.70 12.96
C LEU A 67 -7.65 -7.12 13.45
N PRO A 68 -7.69 -8.11 12.54
CA PRO A 68 -7.07 -9.41 12.76
C PRO A 68 -5.61 -9.30 13.19
N LYS A 69 -5.19 -10.22 14.07
CA LYS A 69 -3.87 -10.21 14.69
C LYS A 69 -2.82 -11.03 13.96
N GLU A 70 -3.24 -11.95 13.10
CA GLU A 70 -2.36 -12.79 12.30
C GLU A 70 -2.78 -12.73 10.85
N TRP A 71 -1.79 -12.50 9.99
CA TRP A 71 -1.92 -12.47 8.55
C TRP A 71 -0.86 -13.36 7.92
N THR A 72 -1.30 -14.28 7.08
CA THR A 72 -0.44 -15.26 6.42
C THR A 72 -0.39 -14.99 4.93
N MET A 73 0.82 -15.00 4.35
CA MET A 73 1.02 -14.79 2.92
C MET A 73 0.29 -15.82 2.06
N LEU A 74 -0.27 -15.34 0.97
CA LEU A 74 -0.85 -16.12 -0.11
C LEU A 74 0.05 -16.06 -1.33
N THR A 75 0.51 -17.22 -1.80
CA THR A 75 1.26 -17.32 -3.06
C THR A 75 0.31 -17.74 -4.17
N LYS A 76 0.37 -17.02 -5.30
CA LYS A 76 -0.43 -17.33 -6.48
C LYS A 76 0.28 -18.38 -7.33
N GLU A 77 -0.31 -19.57 -7.44
CA GLU A 77 0.09 -20.62 -8.37
C GLU A 77 -0.96 -20.79 -9.46
N GLY A 78 -0.66 -20.32 -10.67
CA GLY A 78 -1.63 -20.29 -11.76
C GLY A 78 -2.86 -19.47 -11.41
N SER A 79 -4.02 -20.12 -11.31
CA SER A 79 -5.30 -19.49 -10.95
C SER A 79 -5.68 -19.62 -9.47
N LYS A 80 -4.86 -20.28 -8.65
CA LYS A 80 -5.16 -20.57 -7.24
C LYS A 80 -4.20 -19.84 -6.31
N TYR A 81 -4.66 -19.58 -5.10
CA TYR A 81 -3.82 -19.15 -3.99
C TYR A 81 -3.55 -20.33 -3.07
N ILE A 82 -2.32 -20.43 -2.60
CA ILE A 82 -1.86 -21.44 -1.66
C ILE A 82 -1.08 -20.76 -0.52
N ILE A 83 -1.01 -21.45 0.61
CA ILE A 83 -0.19 -21.09 1.75
C ILE A 83 0.97 -22.08 1.80
N TYR A 84 2.21 -21.60 1.82
CA TYR A 84 3.37 -22.45 2.09
C TYR A 84 3.62 -22.52 3.60
N ILE A 85 4.05 -23.68 4.07
CA ILE A 85 4.60 -23.84 5.42
C ILE A 85 6.05 -23.30 5.39
N PRO A 86 6.43 -22.36 6.26
CA PRO A 86 7.79 -21.80 6.26
C PRO A 86 8.81 -22.88 6.63
N CYS A 87 9.81 -23.10 5.77
CA CYS A 87 10.97 -23.93 6.08
C CYS A 87 12.30 -23.20 5.82
N ASP A 88 12.50 -22.56 4.66
CA ASP A 88 13.70 -21.75 4.36
C ASP A 88 13.51 -20.61 3.33
N TYR A 89 12.34 -20.52 2.68
CA TYR A 89 12.09 -19.48 1.69
C TYR A 89 11.32 -18.29 2.28
N GLN A 90 11.27 -17.19 1.52
CA GLN A 90 10.70 -15.89 1.89
C GLN A 90 9.15 -15.89 2.05
N ASN A 91 8.57 -16.94 2.66
CA ASN A 91 7.18 -16.91 3.13
C ASN A 91 7.05 -15.86 4.23
N GLN A 92 5.95 -15.12 4.23
CA GLN A 92 5.79 -13.96 5.09
C GLN A 92 4.58 -14.10 5.99
N LYS A 93 4.73 -13.68 7.24
CA LYS A 93 3.64 -13.49 8.19
C LYS A 93 3.71 -12.11 8.81
N ILE A 94 2.55 -11.50 9.02
CA ILE A 94 2.42 -10.25 9.78
C ILE A 94 1.63 -10.53 11.05
N LEU A 95 2.21 -10.21 12.20
CA LEU A 95 1.57 -10.33 13.49
C LEU A 95 1.36 -8.94 14.09
N LEU A 96 0.18 -8.69 14.66
CA LEU A 96 -0.14 -7.48 15.40
C LEU A 96 -0.31 -7.83 16.88
N SER A 97 0.45 -7.20 17.76
CA SER A 97 0.44 -7.49 19.20
C SER A 97 0.25 -6.23 20.06
N ASN A 98 -0.14 -6.43 21.32
CA ASN A 98 -0.39 -5.35 22.29
C ASN A 98 0.15 -5.71 23.70
N HIS A 99 1.26 -6.42 23.79
CA HIS A 99 1.88 -6.73 25.08
C HIS A 99 2.73 -5.55 25.55
N GLY A 100 2.06 -4.52 26.11
CA GLY A 100 2.69 -3.33 26.71
C GLY A 100 2.75 -2.11 25.79
N LYS A 101 2.92 -2.32 24.48
CA LYS A 101 2.80 -1.31 23.40
C LYS A 101 2.22 -1.99 22.15
N TYR A 102 1.54 -1.23 21.29
CA TYR A 102 1.16 -1.73 19.98
C TYR A 102 2.41 -2.02 19.15
N ALA A 103 2.47 -3.22 18.58
CA ALA A 103 3.58 -3.65 17.75
C ALA A 103 3.11 -4.42 16.52
N LEU A 104 3.94 -4.35 15.48
CA LEU A 104 3.86 -5.12 14.27
C LEU A 104 5.14 -5.95 14.16
N GLU A 105 4.98 -7.25 14.00
CA GLU A 105 6.08 -8.18 13.71
C GLU A 105 5.92 -8.67 12.28
N HIS A 106 6.97 -8.50 11.48
CA HIS A 106 7.04 -8.98 10.11
C HIS A 106 8.04 -10.13 10.05
N ILE A 107 7.53 -11.35 9.87
CA ILE A 107 8.31 -12.57 9.75
C ILE A 107 8.53 -12.85 8.27
N ILE A 108 9.77 -13.09 7.86
CA ILE A 108 10.17 -13.43 6.49
C ILE A 108 11.11 -14.65 6.55
N GLY A 109 10.64 -15.82 6.11
CA GLY A 109 11.39 -17.06 6.29
C GLY A 109 11.63 -17.34 7.77
N GLN A 110 12.90 -17.34 8.19
CA GLN A 110 13.32 -17.52 9.59
C GLN A 110 13.63 -16.21 10.32
N ASP A 111 13.65 -15.07 9.61
CA ASP A 111 13.92 -13.76 10.20
C ASP A 111 12.63 -13.10 10.69
N ALA A 112 12.72 -12.33 11.79
CA ALA A 112 11.62 -11.54 12.32
C ALA A 112 12.05 -10.08 12.56
N TYR A 113 11.27 -9.15 12.01
CA TYR A 113 11.46 -7.70 12.16
C TYR A 113 10.37 -7.13 13.06
N TYR A 114 10.79 -6.45 14.13
CA TYR A 114 9.89 -5.92 15.16
C TYR A 114 9.78 -4.40 15.05
N PHE A 115 8.54 -3.92 14.99
CA PHE A 115 8.22 -2.51 14.89
C PHE A 115 7.24 -2.09 15.99
N GLN A 116 7.56 -0.99 16.66
CA GLN A 116 6.58 -0.30 17.49
C GLN A 116 5.61 0.48 16.59
N ILE A 117 4.31 0.28 16.77
CA ILE A 117 3.28 1.10 16.11
C ILE A 117 3.14 2.41 16.90
N LYS A 118 3.46 3.53 16.26
CA LYS A 118 3.29 4.88 16.82
C LYS A 118 1.87 5.39 16.64
N ASN A 119 1.31 5.12 15.47
CA ASN A 119 -0.03 5.54 15.11
C ASN A 119 -0.64 4.58 14.09
N ILE A 120 -1.96 4.49 14.11
CA ILE A 120 -2.74 3.77 13.11
C ILE A 120 -3.93 4.63 12.72
N ARG A 121 -4.15 4.80 11.42
CA ARG A 121 -5.33 5.47 10.89
C ARG A 121 -5.98 4.64 9.78
N LYS A 122 -7.27 4.83 9.59
CA LYS A 122 -8.03 4.18 8.53
C LYS A 122 -8.46 5.21 7.49
N GLU A 123 -8.26 4.89 6.24
CA GLU A 123 -8.63 5.67 5.07
C GLU A 123 -9.39 4.76 4.09
N GLY A 124 -10.73 4.78 4.17
CA GLY A 124 -11.58 3.85 3.41
C GLY A 124 -11.32 2.39 3.82
N ASN A 125 -10.83 1.57 2.87
CA ASN A 125 -10.47 0.17 3.11
C ASN A 125 -8.99 -0.03 3.46
N THR A 126 -8.21 1.04 3.53
CA THR A 126 -6.78 0.98 3.80
C THR A 126 -6.48 1.45 5.21
N TYR A 127 -5.66 0.71 5.94
CA TYR A 127 -5.10 1.11 7.21
C TYR A 127 -3.65 1.53 6.99
N LEU A 128 -3.27 2.66 7.56
CA LEU A 128 -1.91 3.19 7.52
C LEU A 128 -1.30 3.05 8.91
N PHE A 129 -0.12 2.44 8.96
CA PHE A 129 0.65 2.22 10.18
C PHE A 129 1.91 3.06 10.11
N GLU A 130 2.08 3.93 11.09
CA GLU A 130 3.34 4.65 11.32
C GLU A 130 4.15 3.83 12.31
N LEU A 131 5.27 3.28 11.84
CA LEU A 131 6.09 2.32 12.55
C LEU A 131 7.43 2.91 12.92
N HIS A 132 7.96 2.45 14.05
CA HIS A 132 9.32 2.74 14.49
C HIS A 132 10.05 1.43 14.77
N GLU A 133 11.18 1.22 14.10
CA GLU A 133 12.01 0.04 14.33
C GLU A 133 12.71 0.15 15.70
N GLU A 134 12.53 -0.83 16.58
CA GLU A 134 13.03 -0.74 17.96
C GLU A 134 14.58 -0.73 18.05
N ASN A 135 15.25 -1.30 17.05
CA ASN A 135 16.71 -1.44 17.02
C ASN A 135 17.43 -0.45 16.10
N ALA A 136 16.70 0.50 15.48
CA ALA A 136 17.32 1.48 14.60
C ALA A 136 18.20 2.47 15.39
N GLU A 137 19.42 2.74 14.90
CA GLU A 137 20.27 3.81 15.42
C GLU A 137 19.48 5.12 15.48
N LYS A 138 19.65 5.91 16.55
CA LYS A 138 18.96 7.19 16.75
C LYS A 138 18.94 8.02 15.46
N GLY A 139 17.77 8.16 14.86
CA GLY A 139 17.55 8.96 13.65
C GLY A 139 17.28 8.18 12.36
N LYS A 140 17.12 6.85 12.40
CA LYS A 140 16.72 6.05 11.22
C LYS A 140 15.26 5.58 11.28
N GLU A 141 14.54 6.11 10.28
CA GLU A 141 13.38 5.64 9.53
C GLU A 141 12.10 5.26 10.29
N ASP A 142 11.19 6.24 10.36
CA ASP A 142 9.77 5.94 10.49
C ASP A 142 9.33 5.21 9.20
N VAL A 143 8.97 3.94 9.32
CA VAL A 143 8.53 3.13 8.19
C VAL A 143 7.01 3.20 8.11
N GLN A 144 6.46 3.29 6.90
CA GLN A 144 5.01 3.25 6.71
C GLN A 144 4.59 1.91 6.12
N TYR A 145 3.69 1.23 6.84
CA TYR A 145 3.00 0.05 6.31
C TYR A 145 1.57 0.44 5.94
N THR A 146 1.08 -0.11 4.83
CA THR A 146 -0.33 -0.01 4.44
C THR A 146 -0.94 -1.39 4.44
N LEU A 147 -2.13 -1.55 5.02
CA LEU A 147 -2.95 -2.74 4.91
C LEU A 147 -4.22 -2.38 4.13
N ASP A 148 -4.35 -2.90 2.92
CA ASP A 148 -5.51 -2.69 2.06
C ASP A 148 -6.40 -3.94 2.07
N ILE A 149 -7.56 -3.84 2.75
CA ILE A 149 -8.51 -4.94 2.87
C ILE A 149 -9.27 -5.11 1.56
N LYS A 150 -9.19 -6.30 0.98
CA LYS A 150 -9.86 -6.67 -0.27
C LYS A 150 -11.11 -7.50 0.00
N ASP A 151 -11.99 -7.51 -1.01
CA ASP A 151 -13.05 -8.50 -1.08
C ASP A 151 -12.43 -9.92 -1.18
N ASN A 152 -13.17 -10.93 -0.72
CA ASN A 152 -12.78 -12.35 -0.74
C ASN A 152 -11.76 -12.79 0.33
N ASN A 153 -11.73 -12.13 1.49
CA ASN A 153 -10.88 -12.52 2.62
C ASN A 153 -9.38 -12.40 2.33
N GLN A 154 -9.02 -11.51 1.40
CA GLN A 154 -7.64 -11.19 1.08
C GLN A 154 -7.33 -9.78 1.58
N ALA A 155 -6.06 -9.53 1.85
CA ALA A 155 -5.58 -8.20 2.10
C ALA A 155 -4.20 -8.02 1.48
N VAL A 156 -3.82 -6.78 1.19
CA VAL A 156 -2.50 -6.46 0.64
C VAL A 156 -1.75 -5.61 1.64
N TRP A 157 -0.63 -6.13 2.14
CA TRP A 157 0.33 -5.36 2.92
C TRP A 157 1.36 -4.73 1.98
N GLY A 158 1.52 -3.42 2.06
CA GLY A 158 2.53 -2.65 1.34
C GLY A 158 3.50 -2.01 2.31
N VAL A 159 4.80 -2.03 1.99
CA VAL A 159 5.84 -1.43 2.81
C VAL A 159 6.46 -0.25 2.05
N TYR A 160 6.41 0.92 2.68
CA TYR A 160 6.98 2.16 2.19
C TYR A 160 8.08 2.60 3.15
N ASN A 161 9.31 2.58 2.65
CA ASN A 161 10.43 3.31 3.24
C ASN A 161 10.84 4.39 2.22
N ASP A 162 11.25 5.57 2.70
CA ASP A 162 11.51 6.79 1.92
C ASP A 162 12.47 6.58 0.73
N GLU A 163 13.28 5.52 0.74
CA GLU A 163 14.23 5.24 -0.34
C GLU A 163 13.92 3.99 -1.19
N ARG A 164 13.06 3.07 -0.73
CA ARG A 164 12.79 1.79 -1.42
C ARG A 164 11.39 1.28 -1.13
N LYS A 165 10.54 1.24 -2.15
CA LYS A 165 9.27 0.50 -2.10
C LYS A 165 9.60 -0.99 -1.98
N MET A 166 9.41 -1.57 -0.79
CA MET A 166 9.43 -3.01 -0.64
C MET A 166 8.16 -3.59 -1.29
N ARG A 167 8.30 -4.82 -1.81
CA ARG A 167 7.27 -5.49 -2.61
C ARG A 167 6.00 -5.68 -1.76
N ALA A 168 4.84 -5.40 -2.34
CA ALA A 168 3.56 -5.68 -1.68
C ALA A 168 3.33 -7.19 -1.56
N ILE A 169 2.80 -7.64 -0.43
CA ILE A 169 2.42 -9.03 -0.18
C ILE A 169 0.92 -9.16 -0.08
N THR A 170 0.39 -10.22 -0.69
CA THR A 170 -1.03 -10.60 -0.53
C THR A 170 -1.12 -11.59 0.60
N THR A 171 -2.07 -11.39 1.52
CA THR A 171 -2.25 -12.19 2.72
C THR A 171 -3.71 -12.56 2.93
N THR A 172 -3.97 -13.55 3.78
CA THR A 172 -5.27 -13.82 4.39
C THR A 172 -5.15 -13.68 5.91
N ASP A 173 -6.24 -13.31 6.58
CA ASP A 173 -6.27 -13.42 8.04
C ASP A 173 -6.49 -14.88 8.49
N SER A 174 -6.03 -15.22 9.69
CA SER A 174 -6.02 -16.59 10.22
C SER A 174 -7.39 -17.26 10.28
N ARG A 175 -8.49 -16.50 10.35
CA ARG A 175 -9.86 -17.05 10.37
C ARG A 175 -10.27 -17.65 9.02
N PHE A 176 -9.55 -17.31 7.95
CA PHE A 176 -9.86 -17.75 6.58
C PHE A 176 -8.76 -18.62 5.95
N GLU A 177 -7.69 -18.93 6.68
CA GLU A 177 -6.60 -19.79 6.18
C GLU A 177 -7.11 -21.15 5.69
N ASN A 178 -8.11 -21.72 6.37
CA ASN A 178 -8.74 -22.99 6.01
C ASN A 178 -9.42 -23.00 4.62
N LYS A 179 -9.60 -21.84 3.98
CA LYS A 179 -10.12 -21.74 2.60
C LYS A 179 -9.03 -21.97 1.54
N TYR A 180 -7.76 -21.96 1.94
CA TYR A 180 -6.62 -22.10 1.04
C TYR A 180 -5.94 -23.44 1.24
N LYS A 181 -5.33 -23.96 0.17
CA LYS A 181 -4.53 -25.19 0.27
C LYS A 181 -3.21 -24.82 0.95
N THR A 182 -2.92 -25.47 2.07
CA THR A 182 -1.61 -25.43 2.70
C THR A 182 -0.73 -26.53 2.13
N VAL A 183 0.50 -26.18 1.76
CA VAL A 183 1.48 -27.13 1.22
C VAL A 183 2.82 -26.94 1.92
N GLU A 184 3.54 -28.03 2.13
CA GLU A 184 4.96 -27.95 2.44
C GLU A 184 5.69 -27.40 1.22
N GLU A 185 6.64 -26.51 1.47
CA GLU A 185 7.44 -25.92 0.41
C GLU A 185 8.43 -26.96 -0.16
N PRO A 186 8.48 -27.18 -1.48
CA PRO A 186 9.42 -28.13 -2.07
C PRO A 186 10.80 -27.51 -2.31
N PRO A 187 11.89 -28.28 -2.20
CA PRO A 187 12.36 -28.97 -0.98
C PRO A 187 13.00 -27.98 0.00
N CYS A 188 12.84 -28.22 1.30
CA CYS A 188 13.66 -27.58 2.34
C CYS A 188 15.13 -27.93 2.08
N LEU A 189 16.04 -26.95 2.11
CA LEU A 189 17.46 -27.25 1.99
C LEU A 189 17.90 -27.85 3.34
N GLU A 190 18.18 -29.16 3.37
CA GLU A 190 18.77 -29.83 4.53
C GLU A 190 20.12 -29.21 4.96
#